data_AF-A0A8H6CKV1-F1
#
_entry.id   AF-A0A8H6CKV1-F1
#
_cell.length_a   1.000
_cell.length_b   1.000
_cell.length_c   1.000
_cell.angle_alpha   90.00
_cell.angle_beta   90.00
_cell.angle_gamma   90.00
#
_symmetry.space_group_name_H-M   'P 1'
#
loop_
_entity.id
_entity.type
_entity.pdbx_description
1 polymer ?
#
loop_
_entity_poly.entity_id
_entity_poly.type
_entity_poly.pdbx_seq_one_letter_code
_entity_poly.pdbx_strand_id
1 'polypeptide(L)'
;MPTTESFAKSLPFPDDLPTVTHQRLELSKLLSGDEADSETLFEACASLGFFLLDLRGCTEGETILKETEAGFNIGQDFYALSGAEKSKFPLLPSKLGYKPIGGTKIEDGRPDRCEIDSLPTDDLLAFVPPNSNPPALREEPGLS
;
A
#
# COMPACT_ATOMS: atom_id res chain seq x y z
N MET A 1 4.29 8.09 -3.26
CA MET A 1 3.41 7.96 -4.45
C MET A 1 4.14 8.53 -5.64
N PRO A 2 3.91 8.05 -6.86
CA PRO A 2 4.38 8.77 -8.03
C PRO A 2 3.87 10.22 -7.95
N THR A 3 4.81 11.16 -7.89
CA THR A 3 4.51 12.60 -7.83
C THR A 3 4.06 13.07 -9.20
N THR A 4 3.46 14.26 -9.27
CA THR A 4 3.19 14.93 -10.55
C THR A 4 4.45 14.98 -11.42
N GLU A 5 5.63 15.19 -10.81
CA GLU A 5 6.91 15.18 -11.50
C GLU A 5 7.33 13.79 -12.01
N SER A 6 7.06 12.70 -11.27
CA SER A 6 7.36 11.35 -11.75
C SER A 6 6.39 10.93 -12.86
N PHE A 7 5.12 11.32 -12.77
CA PHE A 7 4.14 11.08 -13.84
C PHE A 7 4.48 11.85 -15.11
N ALA A 8 5.02 13.07 -15.00
CA ALA A 8 5.48 13.84 -16.16
C ALA A 8 6.61 13.16 -16.95
N LYS A 9 7.37 12.24 -16.32
CA LYS A 9 8.41 11.43 -16.98
C LYS A 9 7.87 10.17 -17.65
N SER A 10 6.61 9.83 -17.40
CA SER A 10 5.95 8.64 -17.96
C SER A 10 5.34 8.95 -19.32
N LEU A 11 5.17 7.92 -20.17
CA LEU A 11 4.46 8.09 -21.43
C LEU A 11 2.99 8.48 -21.16
N PRO A 12 2.40 9.37 -21.98
CA PRO A 12 0.99 9.70 -21.86
C PRO A 12 0.13 8.44 -22.07
N PHE A 13 -1.01 8.38 -21.38
CA PHE A 13 -1.96 7.30 -21.58
C PHE A 13 -2.50 7.34 -23.02
N PRO A 14 -2.61 6.20 -23.73
CA PRO A 14 -3.12 6.18 -25.10
C PRO A 14 -4.59 6.61 -25.19
N ASP A 15 -4.91 7.47 -26.16
CA ASP A 15 -6.27 7.99 -26.37
C ASP A 15 -7.23 6.96 -27.01
N ASP A 16 -6.70 5.89 -27.60
CA ASP A 16 -7.45 4.87 -28.34
C ASP A 16 -7.92 3.71 -27.47
N LEU A 17 -7.57 3.70 -26.19
CA LEU A 17 -7.98 2.67 -25.24
C LEU A 17 -9.29 3.05 -24.53
N PRO A 18 -10.25 2.11 -24.39
CA PRO A 18 -11.45 2.35 -23.61
C PRO A 18 -11.08 2.60 -22.15
N THR A 19 -11.57 3.71 -21.59
CA THR A 19 -11.41 4.05 -20.18
C THR A 19 -12.74 3.88 -19.45
N VAL A 20 -12.66 3.57 -18.16
CA VAL A 20 -13.82 3.56 -17.26
C VAL A 20 -13.72 4.76 -16.34
N THR A 21 -14.81 5.52 -16.21
CA THR A 21 -14.87 6.60 -15.24
C THR A 21 -15.19 6.01 -13.87
N HIS A 22 -14.29 6.21 -12.91
CA HIS A 22 -14.53 5.85 -11.51
C HIS A 22 -15.07 7.04 -10.74
N GLN A 23 -15.93 6.74 -9.76
CA GLN A 23 -16.42 7.72 -8.81
C GLN A 23 -15.27 8.24 -7.97
N ARG A 24 -15.16 9.57 -7.86
CA ARG A 24 -14.13 10.26 -7.10
C ARG A 24 -14.80 11.14 -6.05
N LEU A 25 -14.39 10.95 -4.80
CA LEU A 25 -14.83 11.71 -3.64
C LEU A 25 -13.69 12.64 -3.18
N GLU A 26 -14.03 13.77 -2.58
CA GLU A 26 -13.05 14.70 -2.01
C GLU A 26 -12.96 14.52 -0.49
N LEU A 27 -11.76 14.25 0.03
CA LEU A 27 -11.57 14.08 1.48
C LEU A 27 -11.98 15.35 2.25
N SER A 28 -11.70 16.53 1.70
CA SER A 28 -12.08 17.82 2.29
C SER A 28 -13.58 17.94 2.55
N LYS A 29 -14.42 17.48 1.62
CA LYS A 29 -15.88 17.51 1.74
C LYS A 29 -16.39 16.51 2.76
N LEU A 30 -15.83 15.29 2.76
CA LEU A 30 -16.15 14.28 3.78
C LEU A 30 -15.81 14.78 5.19
N LEU A 31 -14.64 15.40 5.38
CA LEU A 31 -14.24 15.99 6.66
C LEU A 31 -15.13 17.16 7.09
N SER A 32 -15.69 17.90 6.13
CA SER A 32 -16.65 18.98 6.39
C SER A 32 -18.08 18.50 6.71
N GLY A 33 -18.34 17.18 6.60
CA GLY A 33 -19.66 16.61 6.84
C GLY A 33 -20.64 16.84 5.69
N ASP A 34 -20.15 16.96 4.45
CA ASP A 34 -21.02 17.09 3.28
C ASP A 34 -21.91 15.84 3.13
N GLU A 35 -23.23 16.04 3.19
CA GLU A 35 -24.21 14.95 3.17
C GLU A 35 -24.21 14.22 1.82
N ALA A 36 -24.02 14.95 0.71
CA ALA A 36 -24.06 14.38 -0.63
C ALA A 36 -22.84 13.49 -0.89
N ASP A 37 -21.64 13.92 -0.52
CA ASP A 37 -20.43 13.09 -0.61
C ASP A 37 -20.49 11.90 0.36
N SER A 38 -21.13 12.06 1.53
CA SER A 38 -21.32 10.95 2.49
C SER A 38 -22.28 9.88 1.96
N GLU A 39 -23.40 10.26 1.36
CA GLU A 39 -24.33 9.34 0.69
C GLU A 39 -23.64 8.65 -0.50
N THR A 40 -22.87 9.42 -1.26
CA THR A 40 -22.08 8.92 -2.38
C THR A 40 -21.05 7.89 -1.95
N LEU A 41 -20.34 8.13 -0.84
CA LEU A 41 -19.41 7.17 -0.24
C LEU A 41 -20.11 5.87 0.17
N PHE A 42 -21.28 5.98 0.80
CA PHE A 42 -22.06 4.82 1.20
C PHE A 42 -22.48 3.99 -0.01
N GLU A 43 -23.03 4.63 -1.05
CA GLU A 43 -23.46 3.95 -2.27
C GLU A 43 -22.28 3.29 -2.99
N ALA A 44 -21.13 3.96 -3.09
CA ALA A 44 -19.94 3.40 -3.72
C ALA A 44 -19.44 2.14 -2.98
N CYS A 45 -19.48 2.15 -1.64
CA CYS A 45 -19.15 0.99 -0.82
C CYS A 45 -20.18 -0.15 -0.99
N ALA A 46 -21.47 0.17 -1.10
CA ALA A 46 -22.55 -0.81 -1.15
C ALA A 46 -22.72 -1.46 -2.53
N SER A 47 -22.44 -0.72 -3.61
CA SER A 47 -22.66 -1.16 -4.99
C SER A 47 -21.41 -1.75 -5.63
N LEU A 48 -20.37 -0.93 -5.80
CA LEU A 48 -19.13 -1.28 -6.49
C LEU A 48 -18.08 -1.88 -5.55
N GLY A 49 -18.13 -1.51 -4.27
CA GLY A 49 -17.15 -1.93 -3.25
C GLY A 49 -15.82 -1.19 -3.32
N PHE A 50 -15.70 -0.16 -4.16
CA PHE A 50 -14.50 0.69 -4.25
C PHE A 50 -14.83 2.09 -4.79
N PHE A 51 -13.96 3.04 -4.47
CA PHE A 51 -14.01 4.44 -4.94
C PHE A 51 -12.61 5.04 -4.98
N LEU A 52 -12.46 6.18 -5.66
CA LEU A 52 -11.25 6.99 -5.59
C LEU A 52 -11.44 8.11 -4.57
N LEU A 53 -10.49 8.27 -3.65
CA LEU A 53 -10.48 9.37 -2.69
C LEU A 53 -9.41 10.39 -3.10
N ASP A 54 -9.84 11.62 -3.33
CA ASP A 54 -8.97 12.76 -3.58
C ASP A 54 -8.52 13.35 -2.25
N LEU A 55 -7.22 13.24 -1.97
CA LEU A 55 -6.59 13.73 -0.74
C LEU A 55 -6.15 15.20 -0.84
N ARG A 56 -6.39 15.87 -1.97
CA ARG A 56 -5.95 17.26 -2.17
C ARG A 56 -6.94 18.24 -1.55
N GLY A 57 -6.45 19.43 -1.18
CA GLY A 57 -7.32 20.55 -0.77
C GLY A 57 -7.74 20.56 0.70
N CYS A 58 -7.16 19.71 1.55
CA CYS A 58 -7.24 19.80 3.01
C CYS A 58 -5.89 19.48 3.67
N THR A 59 -5.65 20.03 4.86
CA THR A 59 -4.38 19.86 5.59
C THR A 59 -4.06 18.39 5.89
N GLU A 60 -5.07 17.63 6.28
CA GLU A 60 -4.99 16.20 6.60
C GLU A 60 -4.55 15.40 5.37
N GLY A 61 -5.20 15.63 4.23
CA GLY A 61 -4.90 14.92 3.00
C GLY A 61 -3.53 15.28 2.41
N GLU A 62 -3.14 16.56 2.43
CA GLU A 62 -1.79 16.99 2.02
C GLU A 62 -0.69 16.39 2.91
N THR A 63 -0.96 16.22 4.21
CA THR A 63 -0.05 15.55 5.14
C THR A 63 0.13 14.09 4.76
N ILE A 64 -0.97 13.37 4.52
CA ILE A 64 -0.94 11.97 4.07
C ILE A 64 -0.15 11.83 2.76
N LEU A 65 -0.39 12.71 1.79
CA LEU A 65 0.31 12.70 0.50
C LEU A 65 1.84 12.84 0.69
N LYS A 66 2.26 13.80 1.52
CA LYS A 66 3.68 14.06 1.82
C LYS A 66 4.35 12.90 2.56
N GLU A 67 3.72 12.36 3.59
CA GLU A 67 4.26 11.21 4.33
C GLU A 67 4.33 9.96 3.46
N THR A 68 3.31 9.74 2.63
CA THR A 68 3.30 8.65 1.66
C THR A 68 4.42 8.82 0.62
N GLU A 69 4.74 10.04 0.18
CA GLU A 69 5.90 10.28 -0.68
C GLU A 69 7.21 9.84 -0.03
N ALA A 70 7.45 10.22 1.23
CA ALA A 70 8.62 9.78 1.99
C ALA A 70 8.68 8.25 2.12
N GLY A 71 7.55 7.61 2.44
CA GLY A 71 7.45 6.14 2.52
C GLY A 71 7.79 5.44 1.20
N PHE A 72 7.41 6.01 0.06
CA PHE A 72 7.79 5.47 -1.25
C PHE A 72 9.29 5.60 -1.55
N ASN A 73 9.94 6.68 -1.11
CA ASN A 73 11.39 6.84 -1.27
C ASN A 73 12.14 5.80 -0.42
N ILE A 74 11.71 5.58 0.83
CA ILE A 74 12.23 4.50 1.68
C ILE A 74 12.04 3.14 1.01
N GLY A 75 10.85 2.89 0.44
CA GLY A 75 10.58 1.66 -0.31
C GLY A 75 11.53 1.47 -1.50
N GLN A 76 11.79 2.52 -2.29
CA GLN A 76 12.74 2.46 -3.39
C GLN A 76 14.16 2.11 -2.91
N ASP A 77 14.63 2.78 -1.85
CA ASP A 77 15.94 2.52 -1.26
C ASP A 77 16.04 1.08 -0.73
N PHE A 78 15.00 0.60 -0.05
CA PHE A 78 14.93 -0.77 0.45
C PHE A 78 14.96 -1.80 -0.68
N TYR A 79 14.13 -1.64 -1.72
CA TYR A 79 14.07 -2.60 -2.81
C TYR A 79 15.32 -2.59 -3.71
N ALA A 80 16.07 -1.48 -3.72
CA ALA A 80 17.40 -1.39 -4.34
C ALA A 80 18.49 -2.20 -3.60
N LEU A 81 18.25 -2.63 -2.36
CA LEU A 81 19.17 -3.50 -1.63
C LEU A 81 19.30 -4.88 -2.30
N SER A 82 20.43 -5.54 -2.07
CA SER A 82 20.64 -6.90 -2.56
C SER A 82 19.65 -7.88 -1.93
N GLY A 83 19.32 -8.96 -2.66
CA GLY A 83 18.49 -10.04 -2.12
C GLY A 83 19.05 -10.61 -0.81
N ALA A 84 20.38 -10.71 -0.69
CA ALA A 84 21.03 -11.22 0.53
C ALA A 84 20.81 -10.31 1.75
N GLU A 85 20.80 -8.98 1.57
CA GLU A 85 20.49 -8.04 2.64
C GLU A 85 19.02 -8.13 3.06
N LYS A 86 18.11 -8.18 2.09
CA LYS A 86 16.66 -8.32 2.34
C LYS A 86 16.32 -9.65 3.01
N SER A 87 16.99 -10.74 2.63
CA SER A 87 16.83 -12.06 3.23
C SER A 87 17.31 -12.19 4.68
N LYS A 88 17.98 -11.18 5.25
CA LYS A 88 18.26 -11.14 6.70
C LYS A 88 17.01 -11.00 7.55
N PHE A 89 15.91 -10.53 6.96
CA PHE A 89 14.62 -10.31 7.61
C PHE A 89 13.55 -11.20 6.98
N PRO A 90 13.63 -12.54 7.11
CA PRO A 90 12.74 -13.45 6.38
C PRO A 90 11.28 -13.32 6.83
N LEU A 91 10.35 -13.60 5.90
CA LEU A 91 8.93 -13.73 6.20
C LEU A 91 8.69 -14.77 7.30
N LEU A 92 8.11 -14.32 8.41
CA LEU A 92 7.78 -15.11 9.57
C LEU A 92 6.37 -15.73 9.46
N PRO A 93 6.03 -16.74 10.28
CA PRO A 93 4.66 -17.27 10.36
C PRO A 93 3.59 -16.20 10.64
N SER A 94 3.96 -15.14 11.37
CA SER A 94 3.12 -13.95 11.63
C SER A 94 2.83 -13.11 10.38
N LYS A 95 3.36 -13.48 9.21
CA LYS A 95 3.28 -12.75 7.94
C LYS A 95 4.01 -11.40 7.93
N LEU A 96 4.92 -11.20 8.88
CA LEU A 96 5.83 -10.05 8.94
C LEU A 96 7.19 -10.40 8.34
N GLY A 97 7.86 -9.43 7.75
CA GLY A 97 9.16 -9.56 7.11
C GLY A 97 9.11 -9.76 5.60
N TYR A 98 10.28 -10.05 5.03
CA TYR A 98 10.55 -10.04 3.61
C TYR A 98 10.21 -11.37 2.92
N LYS A 99 9.40 -11.27 1.86
CA LYS A 99 9.08 -12.33 0.92
C LYS A 99 9.72 -12.03 -0.44
N PRO A 100 10.65 -12.87 -0.94
CA PRO A 100 11.25 -12.68 -2.26
C PRO A 100 10.25 -12.96 -3.39
N ILE A 101 10.61 -12.54 -4.61
CA ILE A 101 9.88 -12.87 -5.84
C ILE A 101 9.72 -14.39 -5.97
N GLY A 102 8.50 -14.83 -6.28
CA GLY A 102 8.16 -16.24 -6.40
C GLY A 102 8.04 -16.96 -5.07
N GLY A 103 8.12 -16.24 -3.94
CA GLY A 103 7.93 -16.80 -2.60
C GLY A 103 6.49 -17.26 -2.32
N THR A 104 5.52 -16.79 -3.10
CA THR A 104 4.13 -17.28 -3.09
C THR A 104 3.68 -17.72 -4.48
N LYS A 105 2.66 -18.59 -4.52
CA LYS A 105 1.99 -18.99 -5.76
C LYS A 105 0.73 -18.16 -5.96
N ILE A 106 0.50 -17.73 -7.19
CA ILE A 106 -0.77 -17.13 -7.61
C ILE A 106 -1.81 -18.23 -7.88
N GLU A 107 -3.06 -17.85 -8.13
CA GLU A 107 -4.21 -18.78 -8.27
C GLU A 107 -3.99 -19.90 -9.31
N ASP A 108 -3.30 -19.59 -10.40
CA ASP A 108 -2.96 -20.57 -11.45
C ASP A 108 -1.73 -21.46 -11.11
N GLY A 109 -1.20 -21.35 -9.90
CA GLY A 109 -0.07 -22.14 -9.40
C GLY A 109 1.32 -21.63 -9.81
N ARG A 110 1.42 -20.61 -10.68
CA ARG A 110 2.71 -20.00 -11.02
C ARG A 110 3.29 -19.22 -9.84
N PRO A 111 4.62 -19.06 -9.77
CA PRO A 111 5.23 -18.13 -8.82
C PRO A 111 4.76 -16.71 -9.09
N ASP A 112 4.56 -15.93 -8.01
CA ASP A 112 4.34 -14.50 -8.12
C ASP A 112 5.54 -13.78 -8.77
N ARG A 113 5.33 -12.51 -9.13
CA ARG A 113 6.36 -11.66 -9.74
C ARG A 113 6.71 -10.45 -8.89
N CYS A 114 6.43 -10.52 -7.59
CA CYS A 114 6.62 -9.39 -6.67
C CYS A 114 7.38 -9.83 -5.41
N GLU A 115 8.35 -9.02 -5.04
CA GLU A 115 8.83 -9.02 -3.67
C GLU A 115 7.90 -8.18 -2.79
N ILE A 116 7.74 -8.59 -1.54
CA ILE A 116 6.88 -7.93 -0.56
C ILE A 116 7.63 -7.88 0.75
N ASP A 117 7.70 -6.72 1.39
CA ASP A 117 8.08 -6.59 2.78
C ASP A 117 6.86 -6.16 3.60
N SER A 118 6.63 -6.84 4.73
CA SER A 118 5.46 -6.61 5.59
C SER A 118 5.90 -6.17 6.98
N LEU A 119 5.56 -4.93 7.34
CA LEU A 119 5.92 -4.32 8.61
C LEU A 119 4.71 -4.25 9.55
N PRO A 120 4.91 -4.47 10.87
CA PRO A 120 3.84 -4.28 11.84
C PRO A 120 3.50 -2.79 11.98
N THR A 121 2.21 -2.46 11.94
CA THR A 121 1.72 -1.08 12.08
C THR A 121 2.20 -0.41 13.36
N ASP A 122 2.24 -1.14 14.47
CA ASP A 122 2.69 -0.61 15.77
C ASP A 122 4.17 -0.18 15.77
N ASP A 123 5.01 -0.86 14.96
CA ASP A 123 6.42 -0.51 14.81
C ASP A 123 6.55 0.73 13.92
N LEU A 124 5.80 0.78 12.81
CA LEU A 124 5.74 1.95 11.93
C LEU A 124 5.26 3.22 12.67
N LEU A 125 4.28 3.08 13.57
CA LEU A 125 3.73 4.17 14.37
C LEU A 125 4.51 4.45 15.66
N ALA A 126 5.62 3.73 15.90
CA ALA A 126 6.43 3.82 17.11
C ALA A 126 5.64 3.63 18.42
N PHE A 127 4.56 2.84 18.38
CA PHE A 127 3.81 2.44 19.58
C PHE A 127 4.58 1.40 20.40
N VAL A 128 5.49 0.67 19.77
CA VAL A 128 6.40 -0.28 20.39
C VAL A 128 7.84 0.03 20.00
N PRO A 129 8.84 -0.40 20.79
CA PRO A 129 10.24 -0.31 20.39
C PRO A 129 10.47 -1.04 19.04
N PRO A 130 11.36 -0.52 18.17
CA PRO A 130 11.63 -1.13 16.88
C PRO A 130 12.00 -2.60 17.01
N ASN A 131 11.25 -3.46 16.33
CA ASN A 131 11.42 -4.89 16.54
C ASN A 131 12.54 -5.43 15.66
N SER A 132 13.51 -6.09 16.29
CA SER A 132 14.55 -6.84 15.56
C SER A 132 13.97 -8.17 15.09
N ASN A 133 12.99 -8.12 14.17
CA ASN A 133 12.12 -9.24 13.80
C ASN A 133 11.32 -9.82 15.00
N PRO A 134 10.01 -9.53 15.14
CA PRO A 134 9.22 -10.04 16.26
C PRO A 134 9.28 -11.57 16.31
N PRO A 135 9.56 -12.21 17.47
CA PRO A 135 9.33 -13.64 17.59
C PRO A 135 7.87 -13.96 17.27
N ALA A 136 7.62 -15.08 16.59
CA ALA A 136 6.26 -15.49 16.23
C ALA A 136 5.37 -15.54 17.48
N LEU A 137 4.21 -14.86 17.44
CA LEU A 137 3.27 -14.80 18.57
C LEU A 137 2.59 -16.16 18.86
N ARG A 138 2.76 -17.14 17.96
CA ARG A 138 2.39 -18.54 18.16
C ARG A 138 3.27 -19.43 17.29
N GLU A 139 3.80 -20.51 17.87
CA GLU A 139 4.32 -21.63 17.09
C GLU A 139 3.13 -22.42 16.53
N GLU A 140 3.01 -22.48 15.20
CA GLU A 140 2.08 -23.40 14.56
C GLU A 140 2.62 -24.83 14.73
N PRO A 141 1.85 -25.77 15.32
CA PRO A 141 2.30 -27.14 15.46
C PRO A 141 2.30 -27.82 14.09
N GLY A 142 3.48 -27.88 13.47
CA GLY A 142 3.80 -28.85 12.42
C GLY A 142 3.70 -28.32 10.98
N LEU A 143 4.84 -27.92 10.44
CA LEU A 143 5.25 -28.38 9.10
C LEU A 143 6.69 -28.89 9.22
N SER A 144 6.80 -30.22 9.17
CA SER A 144 8.04 -30.99 8.97
C SER A 144 8.69 -30.69 7.63
#